data_AF-A0A177SD40-F1
#
_entry.id   AF-A0A177SD40-F1
#
_cell.length_a   1.000
_cell.length_b   1.000
_cell.length_c   1.000
_cell.angle_alpha   90.00
_cell.angle_beta   90.00
_cell.angle_gamma   90.00
#
_symmetry.space_group_name_H-M   'P 1'
#
loop_
_entity.id
_entity.type
_entity.pdbx_description
1 polymer ?
#
loop_
_entity_poly.entity_id
_entity_poly.type
_entity_poly.pdbx_seq_one_letter_code
_entity_poly.pdbx_strand_id
1 'polypeptide(L)'
;MSASTSSHLDSDSSRRALDYYFNPAPENAPGLEDMQLVVARDDLSPQAAAEQAAWLLRCASGTAYQAAQIARDKAQDQMLMSMHLINLARAMIDHSHSRMPKDEERKE
;
A
#
# COMPACT_ATOMS: atom_id res chain seq x y z
N MET A 1 56.18 5.47 25.46
CA MET A 1 55.37 6.17 24.43
C MET A 1 53.93 5.81 24.70
N SER A 2 53.23 6.62 25.51
CA SER A 2 51.83 6.33 25.86
C SER A 2 50.94 6.91 24.77
N ALA A 3 50.33 6.04 23.97
CA ALA A 3 49.36 6.43 22.96
C ALA A 3 48.10 6.98 23.66
N SER A 4 47.81 8.27 23.44
CA SER A 4 46.60 8.93 23.90
C SER A 4 45.39 8.42 23.13
N THR A 5 44.79 7.31 23.58
CA THR A 5 43.71 6.62 22.87
C THR A 5 42.30 7.19 23.12
N SER A 6 42.16 8.33 23.79
CA SER A 6 40.83 8.89 24.14
C SER A 6 40.39 10.14 23.38
N SER A 7 41.20 10.73 22.49
CA SER A 7 40.84 12.03 21.88
C SER A 7 39.94 11.97 20.63
N HIS A 8 39.80 10.79 20.00
CA HIS A 8 39.06 10.69 18.74
C HIS A 8 37.53 10.68 18.91
N LEU A 9 37.02 10.36 20.11
CA LEU A 9 35.59 10.31 20.40
C LEU A 9 34.94 11.69 20.56
N ASP A 10 35.73 12.73 20.84
CA ASP A 10 35.26 14.12 20.96
C ASP A 10 35.31 14.88 19.63
N SER A 11 35.65 14.19 18.53
CA SER A 11 35.72 14.78 17.20
C SER A 11 34.33 15.09 16.64
N ASP A 12 34.22 16.15 15.82
CA ASP A 12 32.99 16.47 15.09
C ASP A 12 32.51 15.33 14.18
N SER A 13 33.44 14.52 13.66
CA SER A 13 33.10 13.29 12.93
C SER A 13 32.40 12.26 13.81
N SER A 14 32.81 12.11 15.07
CA SER A 14 32.16 11.20 16.01
C SER A 14 30.77 11.68 16.41
N ARG A 15 30.60 12.99 16.65
CA ARG A 15 29.28 13.58 16.89
C ARG A 15 28.34 13.36 15.71
N ARG A 16 28.79 13.65 14.49
CA ARG A 16 28.00 13.44 13.27
C ARG A 16 27.64 11.97 13.04
N ALA A 17 28.55 11.05 13.36
CA ALA A 17 28.27 9.61 13.29
C ALA A 17 27.21 9.19 14.31
N LEU A 18 27.29 9.68 15.55
CA LEU A 18 26.29 9.40 16.59
C LEU A 18 24.94 10.01 16.24
N ASP A 19 24.89 11.23 15.72
CA ASP A 19 23.66 11.87 15.26
C ASP A 19 23.00 11.06 14.14
N TYR A 20 23.78 10.53 13.19
CA TYR A 20 23.27 9.68 12.12
C TYR A 20 22.66 8.37 12.65
N TYR A 21 23.27 7.79 13.68
CA TYR A 21 22.80 6.52 14.28
C TYR A 21 21.61 6.71 15.24
N PHE A 22 21.58 7.82 16.00
CA PHE A 22 20.54 8.06 17.01
C PHE A 22 19.32 8.81 16.48
N ASN A 23 19.46 9.54 15.37
CA ASN A 23 18.36 10.21 14.70
C ASN A 23 18.52 10.03 13.19
N PRO A 24 18.35 8.80 12.67
CA PRO A 24 18.33 8.60 11.23
C PRO A 24 17.25 9.54 10.69
N ALA A 25 17.64 10.47 9.81
CA ALA A 25 16.67 11.22 9.04
C ALA A 25 15.71 10.18 8.47
N PRO A 26 14.37 10.38 8.56
CA PRO A 26 13.45 9.43 7.99
C PRO A 26 13.91 9.25 6.55
N GLU A 27 14.40 8.05 6.23
CA GLU A 27 14.64 7.71 4.84
C GLU A 27 13.32 8.04 4.18
N ASN A 28 13.33 8.96 3.22
CA ASN A 28 12.20 9.15 2.34
C ASN A 28 12.08 7.81 1.64
N ALA A 29 11.40 6.85 2.30
CA ALA A 29 11.02 5.60 1.70
C ALA A 29 10.39 6.04 0.38
N PRO A 30 10.93 5.60 -0.77
CA PRO A 30 10.45 6.05 -2.06
C PRO A 30 8.94 5.99 -1.98
N GLY A 31 8.32 7.17 -2.06
CA GLY A 31 6.93 7.34 -1.68
C GLY A 31 6.14 6.24 -2.37
N LEU A 32 5.15 5.67 -1.69
CA LEU A 32 4.24 4.68 -2.27
C LEU A 32 3.71 5.11 -3.66
N GLU A 33 3.77 6.42 -3.95
CA GLU A 33 3.51 7.11 -5.21
C GLU A 33 4.33 6.59 -6.41
N ASP A 34 5.57 6.11 -6.24
CA ASP A 34 6.46 5.67 -7.34
C ASP A 34 6.46 4.15 -7.57
N MET A 35 5.77 3.37 -6.74
CA MET A 35 5.66 1.91 -6.92
C MET A 35 4.49 1.53 -7.84
N GLN A 36 4.50 2.03 -9.08
CA GLN A 36 3.71 1.46 -10.17
C GLN A 36 4.34 0.12 -10.60
N LEU A 37 4.34 -0.86 -9.69
CA LEU A 37 4.93 -2.17 -9.91
C LEU A 37 4.14 -3.01 -10.94
N VAL A 38 2.90 -2.60 -11.25
CA VAL A 38 2.01 -3.29 -12.17
C VAL A 38 1.25 -2.26 -12.99
N VAL A 39 1.26 -2.43 -14.31
CA VAL A 39 0.51 -1.61 -15.27
C VAL A 39 -0.51 -2.51 -15.98
N ALA A 40 -1.74 -2.04 -16.13
CA ALA A 40 -2.75 -2.75 -16.91
C ALA A 40 -2.37 -2.75 -18.40
N ARG A 41 -2.79 -3.77 -19.16
CA ARG A 41 -2.54 -3.79 -20.60
C ARG A 41 -3.30 -2.67 -21.30
N ASP A 42 -2.69 -2.04 -22.30
CA ASP A 42 -3.27 -0.94 -23.06
C ASP A 42 -4.53 -1.34 -23.85
N ASP A 43 -4.67 -2.62 -24.19
CA ASP A 43 -5.80 -3.17 -24.94
C ASP A 43 -6.97 -3.62 -24.07
N LEU A 44 -6.90 -3.41 -22.75
CA LEU A 44 -7.93 -3.86 -21.82
C LEU A 44 -9.15 -2.92 -21.86
N SER A 45 -10.31 -3.48 -22.23
CA SER A 45 -11.55 -2.70 -22.23
C SER A 45 -11.92 -2.26 -20.80
N PRO A 46 -12.54 -1.09 -20.61
CA PRO A 46 -12.87 -0.57 -19.28
C PRO A 46 -13.80 -1.51 -18.51
N GLN A 47 -14.69 -2.22 -19.21
CA GLN A 47 -15.57 -3.22 -18.61
C GLN A 47 -14.78 -4.46 -18.16
N ALA A 48 -13.90 -5.00 -19.00
CA ALA A 48 -13.06 -6.14 -18.64
C ALA A 48 -12.11 -5.80 -17.49
N ALA A 49 -11.56 -4.59 -17.48
CA ALA A 49 -10.72 -4.08 -16.39
C ALA A 49 -11.47 -4.06 -15.06
N ALA A 50 -12.73 -3.61 -15.06
CA ALA A 50 -13.55 -3.54 -13.88
C ALA A 50 -13.95 -4.91 -13.33
N GLU A 51 -14.35 -5.83 -14.21
CA GLU A 51 -14.67 -7.22 -13.84
C GLU A 51 -13.43 -7.90 -13.22
N GLN A 52 -12.26 -7.71 -13.84
CA GLN A 52 -10.99 -8.22 -13.32
C GLN A 52 -10.61 -7.57 -11.98
N ALA A 53 -10.81 -6.25 -11.82
CA ALA A 53 -10.57 -5.56 -10.56
C ALA A 53 -11.49 -6.07 -9.45
N ALA A 54 -12.79 -6.25 -9.72
CA ALA A 54 -13.74 -6.78 -8.75
C ALA A 54 -13.38 -8.22 -8.32
N TRP A 55 -12.91 -9.04 -9.25
CA TRP A 55 -12.40 -10.39 -8.94
C TRP A 55 -11.15 -10.33 -8.05
N LEU A 56 -10.16 -9.49 -8.39
CA LEU A 56 -8.94 -9.32 -7.60
C LEU A 56 -9.24 -8.82 -6.18
N LEU A 57 -10.15 -7.86 -6.04
CA LEU A 57 -10.58 -7.36 -4.73
C LEU A 57 -11.28 -8.45 -3.90
N ARG A 58 -12.07 -9.32 -4.54
CA ARG A 58 -12.66 -10.49 -3.84
C ARG A 58 -11.57 -11.44 -3.33
N CYS A 59 -10.54 -11.71 -4.13
CA CYS A 59 -9.40 -12.53 -3.70
C CYS A 59 -8.65 -11.87 -2.54
N ALA A 60 -8.33 -10.57 -2.65
CA ALA A 60 -7.65 -9.82 -1.61
C ALA A 60 -8.42 -9.81 -0.27
N SER A 61 -9.75 -9.66 -0.32
CA SER A 61 -10.63 -9.74 0.85
C SER A 61 -10.55 -11.11 1.52
N GLY A 62 -10.59 -12.20 0.74
CA GLY A 62 -10.42 -13.55 1.25
C GLY A 62 -9.06 -13.77 1.91
N THR A 63 -7.99 -13.26 1.31
CA THR A 63 -6.64 -13.32 1.88
C THR A 63 -6.51 -12.52 3.17
N ALA A 64 -7.08 -11.31 3.22
CA ALA A 64 -7.10 -10.49 4.44
C ALA A 64 -7.88 -11.17 5.56
N TYR A 65 -9.02 -11.81 5.24
CA TYR A 65 -9.77 -12.59 6.21
C TYR A 65 -8.94 -13.76 6.74
N GLN A 66 -8.32 -14.56 5.88
CA GLN A 66 -7.44 -15.66 6.29
C GLN A 66 -6.26 -15.19 7.16
N ALA A 67 -5.66 -14.04 6.81
CA ALA A 67 -4.62 -13.42 7.61
C ALA A 67 -5.13 -12.99 8.99
N ALA A 68 -6.36 -12.47 9.08
CA ALA A 68 -7.00 -12.14 10.35
C ALA A 68 -7.24 -13.36 11.25
N GLN A 69 -7.49 -14.54 10.67
CA GLN A 69 -7.71 -15.78 11.43
C GLN A 69 -6.43 -16.28 12.12
N ILE A 70 -5.25 -16.00 11.54
CA ILE A 70 -3.95 -16.42 12.10
C ILE A 70 -3.26 -15.33 12.92
N ALA A 71 -3.66 -14.06 12.75
CA ALA A 71 -3.17 -12.93 13.52
C ALA A 71 -3.76 -12.91 14.94
N ARG A 72 -3.12 -12.15 15.84
CA ARG A 72 -3.59 -11.91 17.21
C ARG A 72 -3.62 -10.42 17.53
N ASP A 73 -4.46 -10.06 18.49
CA ASP A 73 -4.59 -8.72 19.04
C ASP A 73 -4.78 -7.66 17.92
N LYS A 74 -4.07 -6.53 18.01
CA LYS A 74 -4.20 -5.40 17.07
C LYS A 74 -3.99 -5.76 15.60
N ALA A 75 -3.21 -6.78 15.30
CA ALA A 75 -2.97 -7.21 13.92
C ALA A 75 -4.23 -7.85 13.31
N GLN A 76 -5.04 -8.56 14.11
CA GLN A 76 -6.31 -9.12 13.66
C GLN A 76 -7.30 -8.00 13.31
N ASP A 77 -7.46 -7.01 14.18
CA ASP A 77 -8.33 -5.86 13.94
C ASP A 77 -7.93 -5.09 12.66
N GLN A 78 -6.62 -4.91 12.45
CA GLN A 78 -6.09 -4.26 11.24
C GLN A 78 -6.38 -5.06 9.96
N MET A 79 -6.28 -6.39 9.99
CA MET A 79 -6.60 -7.24 8.85
C MET A 79 -8.11 -7.23 8.54
N LEU A 80 -8.96 -7.23 9.58
CA LEU A 80 -10.42 -7.10 9.42
C LEU A 80 -10.80 -5.73 8.85
N MET A 81 -10.16 -4.65 9.30
CA MET A 81 -10.36 -3.33 8.73
C MET A 81 -9.93 -3.28 7.26
N SER A 82 -8.78 -3.89 6.93
CA SER A 82 -8.29 -3.97 5.55
C SER A 82 -9.29 -4.72 4.65
N MET A 83 -9.83 -5.85 5.12
CA MET A 83 -10.90 -6.60 4.43
C MET A 83 -12.14 -5.72 4.19
N HIS A 84 -12.55 -4.94 5.18
CA HIS A 84 -13.68 -4.02 5.06
C HIS A 84 -13.45 -2.96 3.97
N LEU A 85 -12.28 -2.32 3.97
CA LEU A 85 -11.91 -1.31 2.96
C LEU A 85 -11.89 -1.90 1.54
N ILE A 86 -11.37 -3.12 1.39
CA ILE A 86 -11.36 -3.84 0.10
C ILE A 86 -12.79 -4.12 -0.39
N ASN A 87 -13.68 -4.57 0.50
CA ASN A 87 -15.08 -4.81 0.16
C ASN A 87 -15.81 -3.52 -0.23
N LEU A 88 -15.52 -2.40 0.44
CA LEU A 88 -16.07 -1.09 0.11
C LEU A 88 -15.60 -0.63 -1.27
N ALA A 89 -14.30 -0.73 -1.56
CA ALA A 89 -13.74 -0.39 -2.86
C ALA A 89 -14.41 -1.19 -3.99
N ARG A 90 -14.65 -2.49 -3.78
CA ARG A 90 -15.38 -3.33 -4.73
C ARG A 90 -16.82 -2.83 -4.96
N ALA A 91 -17.55 -2.52 -3.90
CA ALA A 91 -18.91 -1.99 -4.01
C ALA A 91 -18.96 -0.65 -4.76
N MET A 92 -17.94 0.20 -4.61
CA MET A 92 -17.82 1.45 -5.36
C MET A 92 -17.60 1.22 -6.86
N ILE A 93 -16.77 0.23 -7.23
CA ILE A 93 -16.58 -0.18 -8.63
C ILE A 93 -17.91 -0.68 -9.19
N ASP A 94 -18.55 -1.65 -8.53
CA ASP A 94 -19.84 -2.21 -8.97
C ASP A 94 -20.91 -1.12 -9.16
N HIS A 95 -20.98 -0.15 -8.24
CA HIS A 95 -21.90 0.98 -8.35
C HIS A 95 -21.58 1.89 -9.55
N SER A 96 -20.30 2.18 -9.81
CA SER A 96 -19.89 3.02 -10.94
C SER A 96 -20.29 2.42 -12.30
N HIS A 97 -20.26 1.09 -12.43
CA HIS A 97 -20.70 0.40 -13.64
C HIS A 97 -22.22 0.31 -13.77
N SER A 98 -22.95 0.17 -12.66
CA SER A 98 -24.43 0.18 -12.69
C SER A 98 -25.04 1.52 -13.14
N ARG A 99 -24.26 2.61 -13.11
CA ARG A 99 -24.68 3.95 -13.54
C ARG A 99 -24.32 4.29 -15.00
N MET A 100 -23.68 3.41 -15.74
CA MET A 100 -23.47 3.65 -17.17
C MET A 100 -24.83 3.72 -17.89
N PRO A 101 -25.16 4.85 -18.53
CA PRO A 101 -26.51 5.12 -19.01
C PRO A 101 -26.92 4.19 -20.16
N LYS A 102 -28.12 3.62 -20.07
CA LYS A 102 -28.85 2.98 -21.18
C LYS A 102 -29.46 4.02 -22.13
N ASP A 103 -28.80 5.16 -22.34
CA ASP A 103 -29.42 6.32 -23.00
C ASP A 103 -29.36 6.27 -24.54
N GLU A 104 -28.91 5.17 -25.15
CA GLU A 104 -28.84 5.03 -26.61
C GLU A 104 -30.06 4.32 -27.25
N GLU A 105 -30.96 3.70 -26.48
CA GLU A 105 -32.14 2.99 -27.02
C GLU A 105 -33.45 3.82 -27.04
N ARG A 106 -33.36 5.15 -27.07
CA ARG A 106 -34.54 6.02 -27.22
C ARG A 106 -34.40 7.09 -28.29
N LYS A 107 -33.85 6.74 -29.46
CA LYS A 107 -34.03 7.47 -30.71
C LYS A 107 -34.00 6.53 -31.91
N GLU A 108 -35.05 5.74 -32.09
CA GLU A 108 -35.54 5.32 -33.40
C GLU A 108 -37.07 5.18 -33.36
#